data_AF-A0A250K5F4-F1
#
_entry.id   AF-A0A250K5F4-F1
#
_cell.length_a   1.000
_cell.length_b   1.000
_cell.length_c   1.000
_cell.angle_alpha   90.00
_cell.angle_beta   90.00
_cell.angle_gamma   90.00
#
_symmetry.space_group_name_H-M   'P 1'
#
loop_
_entity.id
_entity.type
_entity.pdbx_description
1 polymer ?
#
loop_
_entity_poly.entity_id
_entity_poly.type
_entity_poly.pdbx_seq_one_letter_code
_entity_poly.pdbx_strand_id
1 'polypeptide(L)'
;MRDRGPATFLADVFTPLEVGEYRIVCPGCGHAVPVEAEARCVKCGAGLEAALSAARGPPPPLPPRRLTRAQRAAVLCPQRRKPYVWGTLALCAGLMMLPVALAFVWPLLLQSLLFMGMGVLFRRTSWPVALRRAQRRRLKALVWGLPATAEITRVERQTVPSLHAGAVVRLDYAFTVHGQRIEGSMPSPHAADLLRRPGERVWAVYVAEDPGSNALWPPGP
;
A
#
# COMPACT_ATOMS: atom_id res chain seq x y z
N MET A 1 18.13 30.68 40.85
CA MET A 1 16.80 30.29 40.34
C MET A 1 16.75 30.63 38.86
N ARG A 2 16.82 29.63 37.98
CA ARG A 2 16.73 29.77 36.52
C ARG A 2 15.40 29.13 36.11
N ASP A 3 14.42 29.95 35.75
CA ASP A 3 13.16 29.45 35.22
C ASP A 3 13.19 29.43 33.68
N ARG A 4 12.76 28.29 33.15
CA ARG A 4 12.81 27.91 31.75
C ARG A 4 11.62 28.53 31.00
N GLY A 5 11.91 29.33 29.98
CA GLY A 5 10.90 29.71 28.98
C GLY A 5 10.44 28.51 28.14
N PRO A 6 9.22 28.53 27.59
CA PRO A 6 8.64 27.42 26.84
C PRO A 6 9.34 27.28 25.47
N ALA A 7 9.84 26.08 25.19
CA ALA A 7 10.41 25.72 23.90
C ALA A 7 9.29 25.67 22.85
N THR A 8 9.22 26.70 22.01
CA THR A 8 8.53 26.66 20.73
C THR A 8 9.23 25.63 19.85
N PHE A 9 8.55 24.50 19.63
CA PHE A 9 8.94 23.51 18.63
C PHE A 9 8.81 24.17 17.25
N LEU A 10 9.93 24.66 16.73
CA LEU A 10 10.08 24.93 15.31
C LEU A 10 9.89 23.60 14.58
N ALA A 11 8.84 23.54 13.77
CA ALA A 11 8.71 22.52 12.75
C ALA A 11 9.89 22.71 11.80
N ASP A 12 10.89 21.83 11.91
CA ASP A 12 11.95 21.72 10.91
C ASP A 12 11.30 21.35 9.58
N VAL A 13 11.16 22.38 8.74
CA VAL A 13 10.94 22.24 7.31
C VAL A 13 12.22 21.61 6.77
N PHE A 14 12.28 20.28 6.79
CA PHE A 14 13.34 19.53 6.13
C PHE A 14 13.26 19.80 4.62
N THR A 15 14.18 20.62 4.14
CA THR A 15 14.52 20.80 2.73
C THR A 15 14.93 19.46 2.12
N PRO A 16 14.49 19.12 0.89
CA PRO A 16 14.77 17.84 0.25
C PRO A 16 16.14 17.92 -0.45
N LEU A 17 17.21 17.76 0.31
CA LEU A 17 18.55 17.58 -0.25
C LEU A 17 19.20 16.40 0.46
N GLU A 18 19.02 15.24 -0.15
CA GLU A 18 19.91 14.09 -0.21
C GLU A 18 19.04 12.85 -0.49
N VAL A 19 18.76 12.65 -1.77
CA VAL A 19 18.40 11.33 -2.29
C VAL A 19 19.60 10.45 -1.96
N GLY A 20 19.50 9.66 -0.88
CA GLY A 20 20.53 8.72 -0.49
C GLY A 20 20.88 7.86 -1.70
N GLU A 21 22.04 8.10 -2.27
CA GLU A 21 22.47 7.56 -3.55
C GLU A 21 22.54 6.04 -3.45
N TYR A 22 21.56 5.35 -4.02
CA TYR A 22 21.51 3.89 -4.03
C TYR A 22 22.63 3.39 -4.97
N ARG A 23 23.58 2.64 -4.41
CA ARG A 23 24.77 2.16 -5.14
C ARG A 23 24.65 0.66 -5.42
N ILE A 24 24.89 0.27 -6.66
CA ILE A 24 24.96 -1.14 -7.07
C ILE A 24 26.39 -1.52 -7.44
N VAL A 25 26.75 -2.76 -7.19
CA VAL A 25 28.07 -3.30 -7.54
C VAL A 25 28.03 -3.75 -9.00
N CYS A 26 28.93 -3.20 -9.82
CA CYS A 26 29.06 -3.60 -11.21
C CYS A 26 29.58 -5.04 -11.32
N PRO A 27 28.94 -5.93 -12.11
CA PRO A 27 29.36 -7.32 -12.24
C PRO A 27 30.69 -7.49 -13.01
N GLY A 28 31.06 -6.52 -13.86
CA GLY A 28 32.28 -6.60 -14.66
C GLY A 28 33.55 -6.18 -13.91
N CYS A 29 33.48 -5.12 -13.10
CA CYS A 29 34.65 -4.53 -12.44
C CYS A 29 34.56 -4.46 -10.91
N GLY A 30 33.44 -4.87 -10.30
CA GLY A 30 33.24 -4.84 -8.85
C GLY A 30 33.11 -3.44 -8.25
N HIS A 31 33.09 -2.38 -9.07
CA HIS A 31 32.96 -1.01 -8.57
C HIS A 31 31.51 -0.69 -8.20
N ALA A 32 31.31 0.04 -7.10
CA ALA A 32 30.02 0.58 -6.73
C ALA A 32 29.69 1.78 -7.63
N VAL A 33 28.60 1.67 -8.39
CA VAL A 33 28.12 2.70 -9.32
C VAL A 33 26.81 3.27 -8.76
N PRO A 34 26.61 4.61 -8.75
CA PRO A 34 25.31 5.19 -8.44
C PRO A 34 24.29 4.74 -9.49
N VAL A 35 23.07 4.41 -9.05
CA VAL A 35 21.99 4.01 -9.94
C VAL A 35 21.36 5.23 -10.59
N GLU A 36 22.13 5.91 -11.43
CA GLU A 36 21.55 6.84 -12.40
C GLU A 36 20.94 6.04 -13.55
N ALA A 37 20.12 6.65 -14.39
CA ALA A 37 19.30 5.97 -15.40
C ALA A 37 20.09 5.19 -16.47
N GLU A 38 21.41 5.15 -16.39
CA GLU A 38 22.30 4.51 -17.35
C GLU A 38 22.44 3.00 -17.13
N ALA A 39 22.18 2.25 -18.20
CA ALA A 39 22.29 0.79 -18.24
C ALA A 39 23.74 0.28 -18.31
N ARG A 40 24.76 1.16 -18.25
CA ARG A 40 26.17 0.81 -18.49
C ARG A 40 27.11 1.41 -17.45
N CYS A 41 28.15 0.65 -17.09
CA CYS A 41 29.13 1.10 -16.10
C CYS A 41 30.08 2.13 -16.72
N VAL A 42 30.24 3.29 -16.10
CA VAL A 42 31.15 4.36 -16.55
C VAL A 42 32.60 3.89 -16.62
N LYS A 43 33.02 2.95 -15.76
CA LYS A 43 34.40 2.43 -15.70
C LYS A 43 34.72 1.35 -16.72
N CYS A 44 33.83 0.37 -16.90
CA CYS A 44 34.13 -0.82 -17.70
C CYS A 44 33.17 -1.05 -18.87
N GLY A 45 32.14 -0.20 -19.04
CA GLY A 45 31.14 -0.32 -20.09
C GLY A 45 30.16 -1.51 -19.91
N ALA A 46 30.37 -2.37 -18.91
CA ALA A 46 29.53 -3.54 -18.69
C ALA A 46 28.07 -3.15 -18.40
N GLY A 47 27.13 -3.92 -18.94
CA GLY A 47 25.70 -3.73 -18.72
C GLY A 47 25.34 -3.95 -17.24
N LEU A 48 24.67 -2.97 -16.62
CA LEU A 48 24.16 -3.09 -15.25
C LEU A 48 22.77 -3.73 -15.18
N GLU A 49 22.17 -4.09 -16.31
CA GLU A 49 20.82 -4.69 -16.37
C GLU A 49 20.69 -5.91 -15.46
N ALA A 50 21.69 -6.79 -15.44
CA ALA A 50 21.73 -7.96 -14.56
C ALA A 50 21.76 -7.57 -13.07
N ALA A 51 22.64 -6.65 -12.68
CA ALA A 51 22.72 -6.16 -11.30
C ALA A 51 21.44 -5.44 -10.86
N LEU A 52 20.85 -4.64 -11.77
CA LEU A 52 19.57 -3.95 -11.55
C LEU A 52 18.40 -4.94 -11.44
N SER A 53 18.42 -6.03 -12.19
CA SER A 53 17.41 -7.08 -12.09
C SER A 53 17.54 -7.89 -10.80
N ALA A 54 18.77 -8.16 -10.35
CA ALA A 54 19.04 -8.81 -9.08
C ALA A 54 18.56 -7.98 -7.89
N ALA A 55 18.79 -6.65 -7.91
CA ALA A 55 18.34 -5.74 -6.87
C ALA A 55 16.80 -5.66 -6.74
N ARG A 56 16.08 -5.76 -7.86
CA ARG A 56 14.60 -5.72 -7.89
C ARG A 56 13.92 -7.01 -7.41
N GLY A 57 14.66 -8.11 -7.39
CA GLY A 57 14.09 -9.44 -7.19
C GLY A 57 13.36 -9.98 -8.43
N PRO A 58 12.72 -11.16 -8.31
CA PRO A 58 12.14 -11.87 -9.44
C PRO A 58 11.02 -11.06 -10.09
N PRO A 59 10.96 -11.00 -11.43
CA PRO A 59 9.87 -10.33 -12.13
C PRO A 59 8.53 -11.04 -11.83
N PRO A 60 7.42 -10.30 -11.81
CA PRO A 60 6.12 -10.92 -11.63
C PRO A 60 5.78 -11.79 -12.86
N PRO A 61 5.04 -12.90 -12.68
CA PRO A 61 4.64 -13.76 -13.79
C PRO A 61 3.74 -13.00 -14.77
N LEU A 62 3.61 -13.50 -16.00
CA LEU A 62 2.69 -12.91 -16.98
C LEU A 62 1.23 -13.04 -16.51
N PRO A 63 0.35 -12.08 -16.84
CA PRO A 63 -1.06 -12.16 -16.49
C PRO A 63 -1.77 -13.28 -17.28
N PRO A 64 -2.82 -13.92 -16.74
CA PRO A 64 -3.42 -13.70 -15.41
C PRO A 64 -2.65 -14.36 -14.26
N ARG A 65 -2.42 -13.60 -13.19
CA ARG A 65 -1.72 -14.08 -11.99
C ARG A 65 -2.69 -14.69 -10.98
N ARG A 66 -2.30 -15.81 -10.37
CA ARG A 66 -3.04 -16.41 -9.26
C ARG A 66 -2.60 -15.82 -7.92
N LEU A 67 -3.41 -14.91 -7.36
CA LEU A 67 -3.24 -14.42 -6.00
C LEU A 67 -3.86 -15.37 -4.98
N THR A 68 -3.17 -15.59 -3.85
CA THR A 68 -3.67 -16.38 -2.73
C THR A 68 -4.84 -15.67 -2.02
N ARG A 69 -5.64 -16.41 -1.24
CA ARG A 69 -6.76 -15.80 -0.47
C ARG A 69 -6.26 -14.76 0.54
N ALA A 70 -5.11 -15.00 1.16
CA ALA A 70 -4.49 -14.09 2.12
C ALA A 70 -4.08 -12.77 1.45
N GLN A 71 -3.37 -12.84 0.31
CA GLN A 71 -2.99 -11.67 -0.48
C GLN A 71 -4.20 -10.84 -0.93
N ARG A 72 -5.29 -11.51 -1.36
CA ARG A 72 -6.53 -10.81 -1.73
C ARG A 72 -7.16 -10.10 -0.52
N ALA A 73 -7.15 -10.74 0.64
CA ALA A 73 -7.70 -10.19 1.87
C ALA A 73 -6.86 -9.01 2.40
N ALA A 74 -5.54 -9.07 2.27
CA ALA A 74 -4.62 -7.98 2.62
C ALA A 74 -4.92 -6.71 1.80
N VAL A 75 -5.22 -6.86 0.51
CA VAL A 75 -5.61 -5.73 -0.36
C VAL A 75 -7.04 -5.24 -0.06
N LEU A 76 -7.97 -6.15 0.24
CA LEU A 76 -9.40 -5.86 0.48
C LEU A 76 -9.73 -5.66 1.98
N CYS A 77 -8.89 -4.92 2.70
CA CYS A 77 -9.08 -4.69 4.14
C CYS A 77 -9.86 -3.38 4.42
N PRO A 78 -10.88 -3.37 5.30
CA PRO A 78 -11.55 -2.13 5.71
C PRO A 78 -10.59 -1.20 6.44
N GLN A 79 -10.77 0.12 6.29
CA GLN A 79 -9.90 1.13 6.90
C GLN A 79 -9.91 1.02 8.44
N ARG A 80 -11.08 0.72 9.01
CA ARG A 80 -11.25 0.54 10.45
C ARG A 80 -11.85 -0.84 10.73
N ARG A 81 -10.99 -1.81 11.04
CA ARG A 81 -11.40 -3.21 11.30
C ARG A 81 -12.36 -3.33 12.48
N LYS A 82 -12.09 -2.67 13.62
CA LYS A 82 -12.93 -2.73 14.83
C LYS A 82 -14.38 -2.30 14.58
N PRO A 83 -14.67 -1.07 14.13
CA PRO A 83 -16.05 -0.63 13.87
C PRO A 83 -16.71 -1.41 12.73
N TYR A 84 -15.94 -1.93 11.76
CA TYR A 84 -16.49 -2.83 10.75
C TYR A 84 -17.01 -4.14 11.34
N VAL A 85 -16.27 -4.75 12.28
CA VAL A 85 -16.68 -5.98 12.99
C VAL A 85 -17.91 -5.71 13.85
N TRP A 86 -17.90 -4.64 14.65
CA TRP A 86 -19.05 -4.23 15.47
C TRP A 86 -20.30 -3.96 14.62
N GLY A 87 -20.15 -3.23 13.50
CA GLY A 87 -21.25 -2.97 12.58
C GLY A 87 -21.78 -4.24 11.91
N THR A 88 -20.91 -5.22 11.65
CA THR A 88 -21.33 -6.52 11.11
C THR A 88 -22.10 -7.33 12.15
N LEU A 89 -21.64 -7.35 13.41
CA LEU A 89 -22.34 -8.00 14.52
C LEU A 89 -23.73 -7.38 14.76
N ALA A 90 -23.81 -6.05 14.81
CA ALA A 90 -25.08 -5.33 14.99
C ALA A 90 -26.06 -5.62 13.84
N LEU A 91 -25.57 -5.67 12.60
CA LEU A 91 -26.39 -5.99 11.43
C LEU A 91 -26.91 -7.44 11.47
N CYS A 92 -26.05 -8.40 11.86
CA CYS A 92 -26.46 -9.80 12.02
C CYS A 92 -27.48 -9.96 13.13
N ALA A 93 -27.29 -9.28 14.28
CA ALA A 93 -28.26 -9.29 15.37
C ALA A 93 -29.62 -8.72 14.94
N GLY A 94 -29.63 -7.58 14.23
CA GLY A 94 -30.86 -7.02 13.66
C GLY A 94 -31.54 -7.99 12.69
N LEU A 95 -30.79 -8.62 11.79
CA LEU A 95 -31.35 -9.58 10.82
C LEU A 95 -31.97 -10.82 11.50
N MET A 96 -31.34 -11.34 12.56
CA MET A 96 -31.86 -12.48 13.32
C MET A 96 -33.12 -12.13 14.12
N MET A 97 -33.24 -10.88 14.59
CA MET A 97 -34.40 -10.41 15.36
C MET A 97 -35.59 -10.02 14.47
N LEU A 98 -35.33 -9.70 13.19
CA LEU A 98 -36.35 -9.28 12.22
C LEU A 98 -37.54 -10.26 12.05
N PRO A 99 -37.37 -11.59 11.88
CA PRO A 99 -38.51 -12.50 11.70
C PRO A 99 -39.40 -12.58 12.94
N VAL A 100 -38.80 -12.58 14.14
CA VAL A 100 -39.53 -12.59 15.41
C VAL A 100 -40.29 -11.27 15.60
N ALA A 101 -39.64 -10.16 15.26
CA ALA A 101 -40.24 -8.83 15.32
C ALA A 101 -41.43 -8.67 14.37
N LEU A 102 -41.31 -9.16 13.13
CA LEU A 102 -42.39 -9.15 12.13
C LEU A 102 -43.60 -9.98 12.57
N ALA A 103 -43.37 -11.09 13.27
CA ALA A 103 -44.43 -12.02 13.63
C ALA A 103 -45.22 -11.61 14.88
N PHE A 104 -44.60 -10.93 15.85
CA PHE A 104 -45.17 -10.86 17.20
C PHE A 104 -45.28 -9.45 17.82
N VAL A 105 -44.37 -8.51 17.56
CA VAL A 105 -44.29 -7.28 18.39
C VAL A 105 -43.71 -6.06 17.66
N TRP A 106 -44.50 -4.97 17.56
CA TRP A 106 -44.10 -3.68 16.97
C TRP A 106 -42.83 -3.05 17.59
N PRO A 107 -42.65 -2.95 18.92
CA PRO A 107 -41.42 -2.39 19.50
C PRO A 107 -40.15 -3.21 19.20
N LEU A 108 -40.26 -4.52 19.01
CA LEU A 108 -39.13 -5.35 18.57
C LEU A 108 -38.73 -5.03 17.12
N LEU A 109 -39.68 -4.61 16.29
CA LEU A 109 -39.45 -4.21 14.90
C LEU A 109 -38.66 -2.90 14.83
N LEU A 110 -39.00 -1.92 15.68
CA LEU A 110 -38.23 -0.69 15.82
C LEU A 110 -36.79 -0.98 16.29
N GLN A 111 -36.62 -1.83 17.31
CA GLN A 111 -35.30 -2.20 17.81
C GLN A 111 -34.46 -2.93 16.74
N SER A 112 -35.06 -3.85 15.99
CA SER A 112 -34.42 -4.55 14.87
C SER A 112 -33.96 -3.58 13.79
N LEU A 113 -34.79 -2.61 13.42
CA LEU A 113 -34.46 -1.55 12.46
C LEU A 113 -33.30 -0.67 12.96
N LEU A 114 -33.27 -0.30 14.24
CA LEU A 114 -32.18 0.48 14.82
C LEU A 114 -30.83 -0.25 14.74
N PHE A 115 -30.79 -1.53 15.15
CA PHE A 115 -29.58 -2.35 15.04
C PHE A 115 -29.10 -2.52 13.60
N MET A 116 -30.03 -2.74 12.67
CA MET A 116 -29.72 -2.88 11.25
C MET A 116 -29.20 -1.55 10.67
N GLY A 117 -29.86 -0.43 10.98
CA GLY A 117 -29.46 0.90 10.54
C GLY A 117 -28.07 1.30 11.06
N MET A 118 -27.83 1.09 12.35
CA MET A 118 -26.53 1.28 12.98
C MET A 118 -25.47 0.37 12.35
N GLY A 119 -25.77 -0.91 12.16
CA GLY A 119 -24.86 -1.86 11.52
C GLY A 119 -24.45 -1.46 10.10
N VAL A 120 -25.41 -0.99 9.29
CA VAL A 120 -25.13 -0.44 7.94
C VAL A 120 -24.27 0.82 8.02
N LEU A 121 -24.59 1.75 8.92
CA LEU A 121 -23.87 3.02 9.05
C LEU A 121 -22.40 2.77 9.44
N PHE A 122 -22.16 1.97 10.47
CA PHE A 122 -20.81 1.61 10.92
C PHE A 122 -20.01 0.89 9.83
N ARG A 123 -20.63 0.00 9.04
CA ARG A 123 -19.95 -0.67 7.92
C ARG A 123 -19.65 0.29 6.77
N ARG A 124 -20.57 1.20 6.43
CA ARG A 124 -20.39 2.19 5.35
C ARG A 124 -19.29 3.20 5.68
N THR A 125 -19.24 3.67 6.92
CA THR A 125 -18.18 4.60 7.37
C THR A 125 -16.84 3.91 7.51
N SER A 126 -16.81 2.64 7.92
CA SER A 126 -15.56 1.87 8.08
C SER A 126 -14.98 1.37 6.75
N TRP A 127 -15.82 1.22 5.71
CA TRP A 127 -15.41 0.78 4.38
C TRP A 127 -16.08 1.59 3.27
N PRO A 128 -15.63 2.84 3.08
CA PRO A 128 -16.25 3.74 2.11
C PRO A 128 -16.15 3.19 0.68
N VAL A 129 -17.11 3.57 -0.17
CA VAL A 129 -17.17 3.09 -1.57
C VAL A 129 -15.93 3.50 -2.35
N ALA A 130 -15.38 4.69 -2.11
CA ALA A 130 -14.16 5.17 -2.76
C ALA A 130 -12.96 4.25 -2.46
N LEU A 131 -12.76 3.88 -1.20
CA LEU A 131 -11.69 2.96 -0.79
C LEU A 131 -11.88 1.57 -1.42
N ARG A 132 -13.12 1.05 -1.43
CA ARG A 132 -13.45 -0.21 -2.10
C ARG A 132 -13.10 -0.20 -3.58
N ARG A 133 -13.42 0.88 -4.28
CA ARG A 133 -13.10 1.04 -5.71
C ARG A 133 -11.59 1.06 -5.93
N ALA A 134 -10.84 1.82 -5.12
CA ALA A 134 -9.39 1.87 -5.20
C ALA A 134 -8.75 0.48 -4.94
N GLN A 135 -9.21 -0.26 -3.93
CA GLN A 135 -8.73 -1.61 -3.62
C GLN A 135 -9.04 -2.61 -4.74
N ARG A 136 -10.21 -2.51 -5.38
CA ARG A 136 -10.57 -3.35 -6.54
C ARG A 136 -9.70 -3.05 -7.76
N ARG A 137 -9.40 -1.78 -8.02
CA ARG A 137 -8.48 -1.38 -9.10
C ARG A 137 -7.08 -1.93 -8.87
N ARG A 138 -6.55 -1.83 -7.65
CA ARG A 138 -5.27 -2.44 -7.24
C ARG A 138 -5.29 -3.95 -7.43
N LEU A 139 -6.36 -4.62 -7.00
CA LEU A 139 -6.49 -6.05 -7.19
C LEU A 139 -6.52 -6.44 -8.68
N LYS A 140 -7.22 -5.65 -9.51
CA LYS A 140 -7.22 -5.83 -10.97
C LYS A 140 -5.80 -5.70 -11.53
N ALA A 141 -5.03 -4.69 -11.10
CA ALA A 141 -3.64 -4.50 -11.51
C ALA A 141 -2.73 -5.67 -11.07
N LEU A 142 -2.92 -6.21 -9.87
CA LEU A 142 -2.15 -7.36 -9.38
C LEU A 142 -2.43 -8.64 -10.20
N VAL A 143 -3.69 -8.87 -10.59
CA VAL A 143 -4.08 -10.07 -11.35
C VAL A 143 -3.75 -9.94 -12.84
N TRP A 144 -4.08 -8.81 -13.45
CA TRP A 144 -4.06 -8.62 -14.91
C TRP A 144 -3.04 -7.61 -15.40
N GLY A 145 -2.41 -6.86 -14.51
CA GLY A 145 -1.50 -5.77 -14.90
C GLY A 145 -0.19 -6.27 -15.48
N LEU A 146 0.40 -5.49 -16.37
CA LEU A 146 1.71 -5.74 -16.95
C LEU A 146 2.81 -5.26 -15.98
N PRO A 147 3.97 -5.94 -15.94
CA PRO A 147 5.12 -5.48 -15.18
C PRO A 147 5.67 -4.17 -15.72
N ALA A 148 6.01 -3.24 -14.83
CA ALA A 148 6.81 -2.06 -15.09
C ALA A 148 7.93 -1.95 -14.06
N THR A 149 9.06 -1.41 -14.50
CA THR A 149 10.15 -1.04 -13.61
C THR A 149 9.80 0.26 -12.91
N ALA A 150 9.78 0.23 -11.57
CA ALA A 150 9.47 1.37 -10.74
C ALA A 150 10.65 1.71 -9.83
N GLU A 151 10.65 2.93 -9.33
CA GLU A 151 11.60 3.45 -8.35
C GLU A 151 10.84 4.02 -7.16
N ILE A 152 11.31 3.75 -5.96
CA ILE A 152 10.73 4.31 -4.73
C ILE A 152 11.17 5.77 -4.62
N THR A 153 10.22 6.69 -4.67
CA THR A 153 10.50 8.13 -4.56
C THR A 153 10.51 8.58 -3.10
N ARG A 154 9.66 7.97 -2.24
CA ARG A 154 9.55 8.34 -0.83
C ARG A 154 9.15 7.14 0.02
N VAL A 155 9.71 7.08 1.22
CA VAL A 155 9.38 6.09 2.25
C VAL A 155 8.90 6.85 3.48
N GLU A 156 7.60 6.85 3.74
CA GLU A 156 7.01 7.47 4.92
C GLU A 156 6.74 6.38 5.97
N ARG A 157 7.41 6.47 7.12
CA ARG A 157 7.29 5.49 8.20
C ARG A 157 6.31 6.02 9.24
N GLN A 158 5.12 5.44 9.32
CA GLN A 158 4.14 5.79 10.34
C GLN A 158 4.22 4.78 11.49
N THR A 159 4.69 5.24 12.65
CA THR A 159 4.61 4.50 13.90
C THR A 159 3.20 4.69 14.46
N VAL A 160 2.37 3.64 14.37
CA VAL A 160 1.03 3.66 14.98
C VAL A 160 1.16 3.12 16.42
N PRO A 161 1.04 3.97 17.47
CA PRO A 161 1.35 3.57 18.85
C PRO A 161 0.40 2.52 19.46
N SER A 162 -0.66 2.09 18.76
CA SER A 162 -1.63 1.10 19.24
C SER A 162 -1.48 -0.31 18.65
N LEU A 163 -0.49 -0.53 17.77
CA LEU A 163 -0.15 -1.84 17.23
C LEU A 163 1.20 -2.27 17.82
N HIS A 164 1.19 -3.24 18.74
CA HIS A 164 2.40 -3.78 19.37
C HIS A 164 3.41 -4.47 18.41
N ALA A 165 3.23 -4.39 17.09
CA ALA A 165 4.21 -4.86 16.10
C ALA A 165 3.90 -4.36 14.67
N GLY A 166 3.85 -3.05 14.42
CA GLY A 166 3.60 -2.62 13.03
C GLY A 166 3.85 -1.15 12.76
N ALA A 167 5.09 -0.80 12.44
CA ALA A 167 5.36 0.40 11.67
C ALA A 167 4.75 0.21 10.27
N VAL A 168 3.70 0.96 9.96
CA VAL A 168 3.11 0.95 8.62
C VAL A 168 3.97 1.86 7.77
N VAL A 169 4.62 1.30 6.76
CA VAL A 169 5.39 2.08 5.81
C VAL A 169 4.48 2.44 4.67
N ARG A 170 4.33 3.71 4.37
CA ARG A 170 3.75 4.17 3.12
C ARG A 170 4.88 4.37 2.12
N LEU A 171 4.82 3.64 1.03
CA LEU A 171 5.78 3.71 -0.07
C LEU A 171 5.16 4.53 -1.20
N ASP A 172 5.82 5.61 -1.57
CA ASP A 172 5.56 6.31 -2.81
C ASP A 172 6.58 5.85 -3.85
N TYR A 173 6.09 5.56 -5.06
CA TYR A 173 6.89 5.05 -6.15
C TYR A 173 6.48 5.72 -7.45
N ALA A 174 7.43 5.82 -8.38
CA ALA A 174 7.20 6.33 -9.72
C ALA A 174 7.69 5.31 -10.76
N PHE A 175 6.99 5.26 -11.89
CA PHE A 175 7.39 4.46 -13.04
C PHE A 175 6.98 5.15 -14.33
N THR A 176 7.63 4.80 -15.43
CA THR A 176 7.39 5.44 -16.73
C THR A 176 6.72 4.45 -17.68
N VAL A 177 5.57 4.83 -18.23
CA VAL A 177 4.83 4.05 -19.23
C VAL A 177 4.50 4.97 -20.40
N HIS A 178 4.84 4.56 -21.62
CA HIS A 178 4.62 5.35 -22.84
C HIS A 178 5.15 6.80 -22.75
N GLY A 179 6.28 7.02 -22.07
CA GLY A 179 6.88 8.35 -21.86
C GLY A 179 6.19 9.20 -20.78
N GLN A 180 5.15 8.70 -20.13
CA GLN A 180 4.48 9.38 -19.02
C GLN A 180 4.97 8.84 -17.68
N ARG A 181 5.35 9.74 -16.76
CA ARG A 181 5.67 9.40 -15.38
C ARG A 181 4.38 9.23 -14.59
N ILE A 182 4.18 8.04 -14.03
CA ILE A 182 3.04 7.69 -13.20
C ILE A 182 3.53 7.53 -11.78
N GLU A 183 2.82 8.15 -10.85
CA GLU A 183 3.10 8.05 -9.42
C GLU A 183 2.05 7.17 -8.74
N GLY A 184 2.51 6.35 -7.82
CA GLY A 184 1.69 5.47 -7.00
C GLY A 184 2.07 5.62 -5.54
N SER A 185 1.09 5.45 -4.67
CA SER A 185 1.30 5.48 -3.22
C SER A 185 0.53 4.34 -2.59
N MET A 186 1.22 3.52 -1.80
CA MET A 186 0.57 2.42 -1.10
C MET A 186 1.14 2.18 0.30
N PRO A 187 0.29 1.79 1.26
CA PRO A 187 0.76 1.21 2.50
C PRO A 187 1.36 -0.16 2.19
N SER A 188 2.60 -0.36 2.60
CA SER A 188 3.23 -1.66 2.59
C SER A 188 2.87 -2.44 3.87
N PRO A 189 2.41 -3.69 3.72
CA PRO A 189 2.24 -4.61 4.83
C PRO A 189 3.51 -5.43 5.14
N HIS A 190 4.58 -5.31 4.34
CA HIS A 190 5.79 -6.11 4.54
C HIS A 190 6.72 -5.47 5.57
N ALA A 191 7.15 -6.25 6.57
CA ALA A 191 8.18 -5.80 7.50
C ALA A 191 9.53 -5.52 6.80
N ALA A 192 9.82 -6.23 5.70
CA ALA A 192 11.01 -5.97 4.87
C ALA A 192 11.00 -4.56 4.25
N ASP A 193 9.81 -4.01 4.00
CA ASP A 193 9.67 -2.69 3.39
C ASP A 193 10.03 -1.55 4.36
N LEU A 194 10.23 -1.85 5.65
CA LEU A 194 10.81 -0.92 6.63
C LEU A 194 12.25 -0.54 6.31
N LEU A 195 13.00 -1.46 5.71
CA LEU A 195 14.42 -1.27 5.40
C LEU A 195 14.64 -0.61 4.04
N ARG A 196 13.58 -0.48 3.23
CA ARG A 196 13.65 0.13 1.91
C ARG A 196 14.05 1.59 1.99
N ARG A 197 14.75 2.04 0.95
CA ARG A 197 15.23 3.42 0.82
C ARG A 197 14.65 4.08 -0.44
N PRO A 198 14.47 5.40 -0.45
CA PRO A 198 14.27 6.14 -1.70
C PRO A 198 15.38 5.81 -2.71
N GLY A 199 15.05 5.77 -3.99
CA GLY A 199 15.95 5.36 -5.08
C GLY A 199 16.03 3.86 -5.33
N GLU A 200 15.47 3.03 -4.43
CA GLU A 200 15.46 1.58 -4.62
C GLU A 200 14.50 1.20 -5.76
N ARG A 201 14.97 0.33 -6.65
CA ARG A 201 14.17 -0.14 -7.78
C ARG A 201 13.31 -1.32 -7.38
N VAL A 202 12.05 -1.28 -7.79
CA VAL A 202 11.01 -2.26 -7.46
C VAL A 202 10.19 -2.62 -8.69
N TRP A 203 9.43 -3.71 -8.60
CA TRP A 203 8.45 -4.06 -9.60
C TRP A 203 7.12 -3.39 -9.26
N ALA A 204 6.55 -2.68 -10.23
CA ALA A 204 5.16 -2.26 -10.20
C ALA A 204 4.38 -3.04 -11.26
N VAL A 205 3.08 -3.18 -11.06
CA VAL A 205 2.15 -3.73 -12.04
C VAL A 205 1.06 -2.71 -12.32
N TYR A 206 0.74 -2.52 -13.60
CA TYR A 206 -0.24 -1.53 -14.04
C TYR A 206 -1.18 -2.13 -15.11
N VAL A 207 -2.40 -1.62 -15.19
CA VAL A 207 -3.35 -2.02 -16.23
C VAL A 207 -3.11 -1.17 -17.49
N ALA A 208 -2.94 -1.81 -18.65
CA ALA A 208 -2.60 -1.10 -19.89
C ALA A 208 -3.67 -0.07 -20.30
N GLU A 209 -4.96 -0.39 -20.08
CA GLU A 209 -6.06 0.53 -20.40
C GLU A 209 -6.21 1.69 -19.41
N ASP A 210 -5.70 1.54 -18.19
CA ASP A 210 -5.75 2.56 -17.13
C ASP A 210 -4.46 2.49 -16.29
N PRO A 211 -3.40 3.20 -16.69
CA PRO A 211 -2.11 3.17 -15.99
C PRO A 211 -2.18 3.72 -14.56
N GLY A 212 -3.23 4.49 -14.22
CA GLY A 212 -3.51 4.93 -12.85
C GLY A 212 -3.97 3.79 -11.93
N SER A 213 -4.43 2.68 -12.50
CA SER A 213 -4.66 1.44 -11.78
C SER A 213 -3.36 0.65 -11.66
N ASN A 214 -2.59 0.95 -10.62
CA ASN A 214 -1.27 0.36 -10.35
C ASN A 214 -1.15 -0.24 -8.94
N ALA A 215 -0.16 -1.10 -8.74
CA ALA A 215 0.23 -1.66 -7.45
C ALA A 215 1.70 -2.07 -7.44
N LEU A 216 2.35 -2.03 -6.27
CA LEU A 216 3.70 -2.56 -6.07
C LEU A 216 3.66 -4.10 -5.99
N TRP A 217 4.72 -4.74 -6.49
CA TRP A 217 4.94 -6.18 -6.41
C TRP A 217 6.16 -6.48 -5.52
N PRO A 218 6.13 -7.54 -4.70
CA PRO A 218 5.04 -8.51 -4.50
C PRO A 218 3.91 -7.99 -3.58
N PRO A 219 2.66 -8.46 -3.78
CA PRO A 219 1.58 -8.15 -2.85
C PRO A 219 1.89 -8.73 -1.46
N GLY A 220 1.47 -7.99 -0.43
CA GLY A 220 1.53 -8.42 0.97
C GLY A 220 0.85 -9.77 1.24
N PRO A 221 1.29 -10.52 2.25
CA PRO A 221 0.57 -11.69 2.77
C PRO A 221 -0.75 -11.31 3.46
#